data_AF-A0A847AK85-F1
#
_entry.id   AF-A0A847AK85-F1
#
_cell.length_a   1.000
_cell.length_b   1.000
_cell.length_c   1.000
_cell.angle_alpha   90.00
_cell.angle_beta   90.00
_cell.angle_gamma   90.00
#
_symmetry.space_group_name_H-M   'P 1'
#
loop_
_entity.id
_entity.type
_entity.pdbx_description
1 polymer ?
#
loop_
_entity_poly.entity_id
_entity_poly.type
_entity_poly.pdbx_seq_one_letter_code
_entity_poly.pdbx_strand_id
1 'polypeptide(L)'
;TKVEMKGEYELLGIGLLLMNNIAAGYANVLVSKSPGTISPLTLSSSSLIIGGLLLLMVSIPVEGIGTGPFPTVYFAALGWLSFLSAAAISIWFALLKRPNVKVSILNIWKFLIPVSGAILSWILIENEHPDLISIIGMIIIASSMLILNFSNPKKSSHNK
;
A
#
# COMPACT_ATOMS: atom_id res chain seq x y z
N THR A 1 -18.90 8.22 -25.18
CA THR A 1 -18.08 7.03 -25.37
C THR A 1 -18.64 5.92 -24.52
N LYS A 2 -19.30 4.92 -25.11
CA LYS A 2 -19.79 3.73 -24.39
C LYS A 2 -18.55 2.96 -23.94
N VAL A 3 -18.24 2.98 -22.64
CA VAL A 3 -17.23 2.11 -22.07
C VAL A 3 -17.89 0.73 -21.97
N GLU A 4 -17.68 -0.11 -22.97
CA GLU A 4 -17.97 -1.55 -22.84
C GLU A 4 -16.94 -2.16 -21.89
N MET A 5 -17.23 -2.08 -20.59
CA MET A 5 -16.60 -2.90 -19.56
C MET A 5 -17.26 -4.28 -19.64
N LYS A 6 -16.80 -5.12 -20.57
CA LYS A 6 -17.13 -6.55 -20.53
C LYS A 6 -15.92 -7.33 -21.01
N GLY A 7 -14.87 -7.29 -20.20
CA GLY A 7 -13.72 -8.17 -20.35
C GLY A 7 -14.01 -9.51 -19.68
N GLU A 8 -13.71 -10.63 -20.34
CA GLU A 8 -13.87 -11.99 -19.79
C GLU A 8 -13.17 -12.19 -18.43
N TYR A 9 -12.20 -11.33 -18.10
CA TYR A 9 -11.43 -11.34 -16.86
C TYR A 9 -11.83 -10.26 -15.84
N GLU A 10 -12.88 -9.47 -16.10
CA GLU A 10 -13.31 -8.42 -15.18
C GLU A 10 -13.71 -9.01 -13.82
N LEU A 11 -14.50 -10.08 -13.83
CA LEU A 11 -14.91 -10.77 -12.61
C LEU A 11 -13.72 -11.38 -11.86
N LEU A 12 -12.72 -11.90 -12.60
CA LEU A 12 -11.48 -12.41 -12.01
C LEU A 12 -10.69 -11.28 -11.34
N GLY A 13 -10.56 -10.13 -12.00
CA GLY A 13 -9.89 -8.95 -11.44
C GLY A 13 -10.58 -8.45 -10.16
N ILE A 14 -11.91 -8.36 -10.16
CA ILE A 14 -12.68 -8.02 -8.97
C ILE A 14 -12.45 -9.05 -7.86
N GLY A 15 -12.46 -10.35 -8.19
CA GLY A 15 -12.17 -11.42 -7.23
C GLY A 15 -10.78 -11.31 -6.60
N LEU A 16 -9.75 -11.06 -7.41
CA LEU A 16 -8.38 -10.84 -6.95
C LEU A 16 -8.27 -9.60 -6.05
N LEU A 17 -8.93 -8.50 -6.42
CA LEU A 17 -8.97 -7.29 -5.59
C LEU A 17 -9.63 -7.54 -4.24
N LEU A 18 -10.74 -8.28 -4.18
CA LEU A 18 -11.41 -8.63 -2.94
C LEU A 18 -10.54 -9.54 -2.06
N MET A 19 -9.93 -10.57 -2.64
CA MET A 19 -9.00 -11.45 -1.93
C MET A 19 -7.81 -10.68 -1.34
N ASN A 20 -7.22 -9.77 -2.12
CA ASN A 20 -6.15 -8.90 -1.65
C ASN A 20 -6.59 -8.04 -0.45
N ASN A 21 -7.79 -7.45 -0.49
CA ASN A 21 -8.30 -6.63 0.61
C ASN A 21 -8.55 -7.47 1.89
N ILE A 22 -9.08 -8.68 1.76
CA ILE A 22 -9.29 -9.59 2.90
C ILE A 22 -7.94 -10.01 3.50
N ALA A 23 -7.00 -10.45 2.67
CA ALA A 23 -5.66 -10.85 3.10
C ALA A 23 -4.92 -9.70 3.78
N ALA A 24 -4.94 -8.50 3.19
CA ALA A 24 -4.33 -7.30 3.76
C ALA A 24 -5.01 -6.88 5.08
N GLY A 25 -6.34 -6.95 5.16
CA GLY A 25 -7.10 -6.68 6.38
C GLY A 25 -6.73 -7.64 7.51
N TYR A 26 -6.69 -8.94 7.22
CA TYR A 26 -6.28 -9.98 8.16
C TYR A 26 -4.84 -9.78 8.64
N ALA A 27 -3.90 -9.54 7.72
CA ALA A 27 -2.49 -9.29 8.05
C ALA A 27 -2.31 -8.08 8.98
N ASN A 28 -3.02 -6.97 8.72
CA ASN A 28 -2.94 -5.78 9.58
C ASN A 28 -3.43 -6.07 11.01
N VAL A 29 -4.51 -6.84 11.15
CA VAL A 29 -5.02 -7.25 12.46
C VAL A 29 -4.03 -8.18 13.16
N LEU A 30 -3.50 -9.18 12.46
CA LEU A 30 -2.52 -10.13 12.98
C LEU A 30 -1.27 -9.41 13.51
N VAL A 31 -0.71 -8.48 12.73
CA VAL A 31 0.47 -7.69 13.14
C VAL A 31 0.14 -6.80 14.32
N SER A 32 -1.02 -6.13 14.34
CA SER A 32 -1.42 -5.26 15.46
C SER A 32 -1.65 -6.01 16.78
N LYS A 33 -2.03 -7.28 16.71
CA LYS A 33 -2.26 -8.14 17.89
C LYS A 33 -1.06 -9.02 18.26
N SER A 34 0.01 -8.98 17.47
CA SER A 34 1.20 -9.80 17.69
C SER A 34 1.87 -9.44 19.04
N PRO A 35 2.40 -10.42 19.79
CA PRO A 35 3.00 -10.18 21.11
C PRO A 35 4.03 -9.04 21.10
N GLY A 36 4.02 -8.22 22.15
CA GLY A 36 4.91 -7.04 22.26
C GLY A 36 6.40 -7.38 22.31
N THR A 37 6.76 -8.65 22.56
CA THR A 37 8.13 -9.15 22.58
C THR A 37 8.79 -9.21 21.20
N ILE A 38 7.99 -9.28 20.13
CA ILE A 38 8.51 -9.35 18.75
C ILE A 38 8.66 -7.92 18.22
N SER A 39 9.86 -7.56 17.77
CA SER A 39 10.08 -6.24 17.18
C SER A 39 9.30 -6.07 15.85
N PRO A 40 8.78 -4.87 15.52
CA PRO A 40 8.13 -4.63 14.23
C PRO A 40 9.05 -4.87 13.03
N LEU A 41 10.36 -4.65 13.21
CA LEU A 41 11.37 -4.90 12.19
C LEU A 41 11.51 -6.39 11.89
N THR A 42 11.48 -7.25 12.92
CA THR A 42 11.52 -8.72 12.75
C THR A 42 10.28 -9.22 12.00
N LEU A 43 9.10 -8.65 12.26
CA LEU A 43 7.88 -9.02 11.54
C LEU A 43 7.92 -8.58 10.07
N SER A 44 8.35 -7.36 9.79
CA SER A 44 8.40 -6.82 8.43
C SER A 44 9.47 -7.52 7.57
N SER A 45 10.68 -7.71 8.10
CA SER A 45 11.75 -8.45 7.40
C SER A 45 11.35 -9.91 7.13
N SER A 46 10.80 -10.61 8.12
CA SER A 46 10.29 -11.99 7.91
C SER A 46 9.20 -12.03 6.84
N SER A 47 8.25 -11.09 6.86
CA SER A 47 7.19 -11.00 5.85
C SER A 47 7.74 -10.75 4.44
N LEU A 48 8.74 -9.89 4.30
CA LEU A 48 9.36 -9.58 3.01
C LEU A 48 10.18 -10.75 2.47
N ILE A 49 10.92 -11.46 3.33
CA ILE A 49 11.70 -12.65 2.94
C ILE A 49 10.75 -13.77 2.49
N ILE A 50 9.74 -14.09 3.30
CA ILE A 50 8.78 -15.15 2.98
C ILE A 50 7.99 -14.79 1.72
N GLY A 51 7.50 -13.55 1.62
CA GLY A 51 6.77 -13.07 0.45
C GLY A 51 7.63 -13.09 -0.82
N GLY A 52 8.87 -12.62 -0.74
CA GLY A 52 9.82 -12.64 -1.85
C GLY A 52 10.16 -14.06 -2.32
N LEU A 53 10.36 -14.99 -1.39
CA LEU A 53 10.62 -16.39 -1.70
C LEU A 53 9.41 -17.06 -2.38
N LEU A 54 8.19 -16.81 -1.87
CA LEU A 54 6.96 -17.31 -2.47
C LEU A 54 6.76 -16.75 -3.88
N LEU A 55 6.99 -15.45 -4.07
CA LEU A 55 6.93 -14.82 -5.40
C LEU A 55 7.96 -15.43 -6.35
N LEU A 56 9.18 -15.72 -5.89
CA LEU A 56 10.20 -16.38 -6.70
C LEU A 56 9.79 -17.82 -7.10
N MET A 57 9.21 -18.59 -6.17
CA MET A 57 8.73 -19.95 -6.44
C MET A 57 7.60 -19.98 -7.47
N VAL A 58 6.76 -18.93 -7.50
CA VAL A 58 5.66 -18.80 -8.48
C VAL A 58 6.14 -18.20 -9.80
N SER A 59 7.09 -17.25 -9.77
CA SER A 59 7.61 -16.60 -10.97
C SER A 59 8.34 -17.58 -11.90
N ILE A 60 9.18 -18.47 -11.37
CA ILE A 60 9.93 -19.44 -12.21
C ILE A 60 9.02 -20.31 -13.12
N PRO A 61 7.96 -20.98 -12.63
CA PRO A 61 7.09 -21.78 -13.50
C PRO A 61 6.14 -20.95 -14.37
N VAL A 62 5.81 -19.71 -13.98
CA VAL A 62 4.86 -18.86 -14.71
C VAL A 62 5.54 -18.03 -15.80
N GLU A 63 6.68 -17.41 -15.49
CA GLU A 63 7.40 -16.47 -16.35
C GLU A 63 8.68 -17.07 -16.96
N GLY A 64 9.19 -18.16 -16.38
CA GLY A 64 10.47 -18.77 -16.78
C GLY A 64 11.68 -18.08 -16.13
N ILE A 65 12.88 -18.56 -16.47
CA ILE A 65 14.13 -17.93 -16.04
C ILE A 65 14.50 -16.85 -17.06
N GLY A 66 14.54 -15.58 -16.63
CA GLY A 66 14.94 -14.48 -17.49
C GLY A 66 16.39 -14.61 -17.97
N THR A 67 16.61 -14.70 -19.28
CA THR A 67 17.93 -14.95 -19.90
C THR A 67 18.69 -13.67 -20.31
N GLY A 68 18.17 -12.49 -19.98
CA GLY A 68 18.88 -11.21 -20.13
C GLY A 68 18.94 -10.68 -21.58
N PRO A 69 19.58 -9.51 -21.81
CA PRO A 69 20.49 -8.79 -20.90
C PRO A 69 19.80 -7.90 -19.85
N PHE A 70 20.37 -7.83 -18.63
CA PHE A 70 19.92 -6.96 -17.55
C PHE A 70 20.82 -5.70 -17.47
N PRO A 71 20.37 -4.53 -17.97
CA PRO A 71 21.17 -3.31 -17.96
C PRO A 71 21.35 -2.74 -16.55
N THR A 72 22.34 -1.86 -16.32
CA THR A 72 22.58 -1.26 -14.99
C THR A 72 21.36 -0.53 -14.43
N VAL A 73 20.56 0.10 -15.30
CA VAL A 73 19.31 0.78 -14.92
C VAL A 73 18.31 -0.19 -14.28
N TYR A 74 18.28 -1.46 -14.70
CA TYR A 74 17.43 -2.49 -14.10
C TYR A 74 17.81 -2.71 -12.63
N PHE A 75 19.10 -2.90 -12.33
CA PHE A 75 19.56 -3.12 -10.95
C PHE A 75 19.39 -1.87 -10.08
N ALA A 76 19.57 -0.67 -10.65
CA ALA A 76 19.31 0.59 -9.95
C ALA A 76 17.83 0.72 -9.58
N ALA A 77 16.92 0.46 -10.53
CA ALA A 77 15.48 0.48 -10.27
C ALA A 77 15.07 -0.61 -9.26
N LEU A 78 15.60 -1.82 -9.38
CA LEU A 78 15.33 -2.92 -8.47
C LEU A 78 15.78 -2.59 -7.04
N GLY A 79 16.99 -2.05 -6.88
CA GLY A 79 17.51 -1.60 -5.59
C GLY A 79 16.65 -0.49 -4.98
N TRP A 80 16.28 0.50 -5.79
CA TRP A 80 15.42 1.60 -5.36
C TRP A 80 14.03 1.12 -4.89
N LEU A 81 13.36 0.28 -5.69
CA LEU A 81 12.03 -0.25 -5.35
C LEU A 81 12.08 -1.21 -4.16
N SER A 82 13.13 -2.02 -4.03
CA SER A 82 13.33 -2.91 -2.89
C SER A 82 13.52 -2.12 -1.59
N PHE A 83 14.33 -1.05 -1.63
CA PHE A 83 14.51 -0.16 -0.49
C PHE A 83 13.20 0.53 -0.10
N LEU A 84 12.48 1.12 -1.07
CA LEU A 84 11.20 1.77 -0.82
C LEU A 84 10.18 0.81 -0.18
N SER A 85 10.10 -0.44 -0.68
CA SER A 85 9.24 -1.48 -0.11
C SER A 85 9.62 -1.81 1.34
N ALA A 86 10.91 -2.07 1.59
CA ALA A 86 11.42 -2.39 2.91
C ALA A 86 11.17 -1.25 3.91
N ALA A 87 11.45 0.00 3.53
CA ALA A 87 11.22 1.17 4.36
C ALA A 87 9.74 1.38 4.66
N ALA A 88 8.88 1.37 3.63
CA ALA A 88 7.44 1.60 3.80
C ALA A 88 6.77 0.53 4.68
N ILE A 89 7.05 -0.75 4.44
CA ILE A 89 6.47 -1.85 5.23
C ILE A 89 7.01 -1.84 6.67
N SER A 90 8.29 -1.53 6.87
CA SER A 90 8.87 -1.41 8.21
C SER A 90 8.21 -0.30 9.02
N ILE A 91 8.03 0.88 8.42
CA ILE A 91 7.32 2.01 9.06
C ILE A 91 5.87 1.63 9.34
N TRP A 92 5.19 0.99 8.38
CA TRP A 92 3.81 0.56 8.56
C TRP A 92 3.65 -0.43 9.73
N PHE A 93 4.54 -1.42 9.84
CA PHE A 93 4.49 -2.40 10.92
C PHE A 93 4.82 -1.77 12.27
N ALA A 94 5.76 -0.82 12.31
CA ALA A 94 6.06 -0.04 13.50
C ALA A 94 4.84 0.76 13.97
N LEU A 95 4.09 1.38 13.05
CA LEU A 95 2.85 2.10 13.35
C LEU A 95 1.74 1.16 13.83
N LEU A 96 1.57 0.00 13.18
CA LEU A 96 0.56 -1.00 13.56
C LEU A 96 0.75 -1.54 14.98
N LYS A 97 2.00 -1.69 15.43
CA LYS A 97 2.31 -2.16 16.79
C LYS A 97 2.33 -1.05 17.84
N ARG A 98 2.15 0.22 17.46
CA ARG A 98 2.21 1.33 18.41
C ARG A 98 1.06 1.23 19.41
N PRO A 99 1.33 1.26 20.73
CA PRO A 99 0.25 1.20 21.72
C PRO A 99 -0.70 2.38 21.53
N ASN A 100 -1.99 2.15 21.82
CA ASN A 100 -3.06 3.15 21.71
C ASN A 100 -3.40 3.64 20.29
N VAL A 101 -2.76 3.14 19.25
CA VAL A 101 -3.09 3.44 17.85
C VAL A 101 -4.03 2.36 17.30
N LYS A 102 -5.16 2.78 16.74
CA LYS A 102 -6.14 1.85 16.13
C LYS A 102 -5.76 1.58 14.68
N VAL A 103 -5.78 0.33 14.24
CA VAL A 103 -5.56 -0.03 12.81
C VAL A 103 -6.50 0.75 11.89
N SER A 104 -7.75 0.98 12.32
CA SER A 104 -8.72 1.77 11.56
C SER A 104 -8.31 3.23 11.35
N ILE A 105 -7.67 3.88 12.34
CA ILE A 105 -7.19 5.27 12.17
C ILE A 105 -6.03 5.31 11.17
N LEU A 106 -5.12 4.32 11.24
CA LEU A 106 -3.98 4.23 10.33
C LEU A 106 -4.42 4.00 8.89
N ASN A 107 -5.45 3.17 8.68
CA ASN A 107 -5.98 2.92 7.35
C ASN A 107 -6.61 4.16 6.70
N ILE A 108 -7.11 5.14 7.48
CA ILE A 108 -7.62 6.40 6.91
C ILE A 108 -6.48 7.19 6.25
N TRP A 109 -5.26 7.16 6.80
CA TRP A 109 -4.11 7.85 6.20
C TRP A 109 -3.71 7.31 4.83
N LYS A 110 -4.11 6.08 4.48
CA LYS A 110 -3.86 5.51 3.14
C LYS A 110 -4.62 6.24 2.03
N PHE A 111 -5.68 7.00 2.35
CA PHE A 111 -6.36 7.85 1.37
C PHE A 111 -5.50 9.01 0.88
N LEU A 112 -4.35 9.29 1.52
CA LEU A 112 -3.36 10.23 1.00
C LEU A 112 -2.55 9.64 -0.17
N ILE A 113 -2.50 8.31 -0.32
CA ILE A 113 -1.67 7.63 -1.35
C ILE A 113 -2.01 8.11 -2.77
N PRO A 114 -3.28 8.17 -3.22
CA PRO A 114 -3.61 8.66 -4.56
C PRO A 114 -3.24 10.14 -4.75
N VAL A 115 -3.40 10.96 -3.71
CA VAL A 115 -3.07 12.40 -3.75
C VAL A 115 -1.56 12.59 -3.91
N SER A 116 -0.76 11.95 -3.06
CA SER A 116 0.70 11.99 -3.15
C SER A 116 1.21 11.38 -4.46
N GLY A 117 0.58 10.29 -4.93
CA GLY A 117 0.91 9.65 -6.20
C GLY A 117 0.71 10.58 -7.38
N ALA A 118 -0.45 11.23 -7.48
CA ALA A 118 -0.75 12.19 -8.56
C ALA A 118 0.22 13.39 -8.54
N ILE A 119 0.45 13.98 -7.36
CA ILE A 119 1.40 15.10 -7.22
C ILE A 119 2.81 14.68 -7.66
N LEU A 120 3.27 13.51 -7.23
CA LEU A 120 4.58 13.00 -7.63
C LEU A 120 4.65 12.74 -9.13
N SER A 121 3.57 12.21 -9.72
CA SER A 121 3.46 11.97 -11.16
C SER A 121 3.64 13.25 -11.97
N TRP A 122 2.93 14.33 -11.60
CA TRP A 122 3.05 15.64 -12.26
C TRP A 122 4.41 16.29 -12.13
N ILE A 123 5.15 15.97 -11.06
CA ILE A 123 6.51 16.50 -10.84
C ILE A 123 7.53 15.72 -11.67
N LEU A 124 7.38 14.39 -11.76
CA LEU A 124 8.39 13.51 -12.37
C LEU A 124 8.17 13.27 -13.87
N ILE A 125 6.93 13.34 -14.36
CA ILE A 125 6.58 13.01 -15.74
C ILE A 125 6.39 14.30 -16.53
N GLU A 126 7.30 14.56 -17.47
CA GLU A 126 7.42 15.83 -18.20
C GLU A 126 6.17 16.26 -19.01
N ASN A 127 5.22 15.34 -19.25
CA ASN A 127 4.00 15.59 -20.02
C ASN A 127 2.71 15.33 -19.22
N GLU A 128 2.81 15.12 -17.90
CA GLU A 128 1.63 14.94 -17.06
C GLU A 128 1.32 16.25 -16.34
N HIS A 129 0.07 16.70 -16.47
CA HIS A 129 -0.37 17.96 -15.90
C HIS A 129 -1.62 17.79 -15.06
N PRO A 130 -1.85 18.69 -14.08
CA PRO A 130 -3.06 18.70 -13.30
C PRO A 130 -4.30 18.86 -14.19
N ASP A 131 -5.13 17.83 -14.24
CA ASP A 131 -6.45 17.88 -14.85
C ASP A 131 -7.51 18.32 -13.81
N LEU A 132 -8.54 19.02 -14.29
CA LEU A 132 -9.59 19.58 -13.43
C LEU A 132 -10.35 18.49 -12.66
N ILE A 133 -10.64 17.35 -13.29
CA ILE A 133 -11.34 16.21 -12.66
C ILE A 133 -10.46 15.64 -11.55
N SER A 134 -9.16 15.48 -11.81
CA SER A 134 -8.17 14.98 -10.86
C SER A 134 -8.04 15.91 -9.64
N ILE A 135 -7.97 17.22 -9.86
CA ILE A 135 -7.93 18.22 -8.78
C ILE A 135 -9.20 18.15 -7.92
N ILE A 136 -10.38 18.11 -8.53
CA ILE A 136 -11.66 18.00 -7.81
C ILE A 136 -11.70 16.71 -6.99
N GLY A 137 -11.29 15.58 -7.58
CA GLY A 137 -11.20 14.30 -6.89
C GLY A 137 -10.30 14.35 -5.65
N MET A 138 -9.12 14.98 -5.77
CA MET A 138 -8.22 15.15 -4.63
C MET A 138 -8.79 16.06 -3.54
N ILE A 139 -9.48 17.15 -3.91
CA ILE A 139 -10.17 18.03 -2.95
C ILE A 139 -11.24 17.24 -2.18
N ILE A 140 -12.01 16.39 -2.86
CA ILE A 140 -13.03 15.53 -2.24
C ILE A 140 -12.37 14.55 -1.26
N ILE A 141 -11.29 13.89 -1.66
CA ILE A 141 -10.54 12.96 -0.80
C ILE A 141 -10.00 13.68 0.44
N ALA A 142 -9.32 14.83 0.24
CA ALA A 142 -8.76 15.62 1.33
C ALA A 142 -9.86 16.12 2.30
N SER A 143 -10.97 16.62 1.77
CA SER A 143 -12.12 17.07 2.57
C SER A 143 -12.74 15.93 3.37
N SER A 144 -12.92 14.76 2.74
CA SER A 144 -13.43 13.56 3.40
C SER A 144 -12.51 13.11 4.54
N MET A 145 -11.20 13.12 4.33
CA MET A 145 -10.22 12.82 5.37
C MET A 145 -10.28 13.81 6.53
N LEU A 146 -10.36 15.11 6.25
CA LEU A 146 -10.46 16.15 7.28
C LEU A 146 -11.74 15.97 8.10
N ILE A 147 -12.89 15.82 7.45
CA ILE A 147 -14.18 15.60 8.13
C ILE A 147 -14.11 14.36 9.02
N LEU A 148 -13.57 13.23 8.53
CA LEU A 148 -13.45 12.01 9.33
C LEU A 148 -12.47 12.15 10.51
N ASN A 149 -11.41 12.94 10.34
CA ASN A 149 -10.46 13.21 11.42
C ASN A 149 -11.10 14.08 12.52
N PHE A 150 -11.78 15.16 12.14
CA PHE A 150 -12.46 16.07 13.07
C PHE A 150 -13.72 15.46 13.70
N SER A 151 -14.44 14.61 12.98
CA SER A 151 -15.65 13.91 13.47
C SER A 151 -15.34 12.70 14.34
N ASN A 152 -14.14 12.59 14.90
CA ASN A 152 -13.76 11.55 15.85
C ASN A 152 -13.53 12.15 17.25
N PRO A 153 -14.56 12.69 17.96
CA PRO A 153 -14.37 13.45 19.20
C PRO A 153 -14.11 12.57 20.44
N LYS A 154 -13.89 11.26 20.29
CA LYS A 154 -13.74 10.33 21.41
C LYS A 154 -12.34 9.72 21.47
N LYS A 155 -11.33 10.55 21.83
CA LYS A 155 -10.14 10.07 22.56
C LYS A 155 -9.34 11.14 23.32
N SER A 156 -10.02 12.06 24.00
CA SER A 156 -9.40 12.95 25.02
C SER A 156 -10.04 12.85 26.41
N SER A 157 -10.78 11.77 26.70
CA SER A 157 -11.35 11.53 28.04
C SER A 157 -11.38 10.03 28.37
N HIS A 158 -10.20 9.40 28.46
CA HIS A 158 -9.99 8.20 29.28
C HIS A 158 -8.47 7.94 29.41
N ASN A 159 -7.85 8.70 30.31
CA ASN A 159 -6.75 8.25 31.16
C ASN A 159 -6.60 9.28 32.28
N LYS A 160 -7.47 9.14 33.29
CA LYS A 160 -7.01 9.20 34.67
C LYS A 160 -6.51 7.80 35.01
#